data_AF-Q03SS3-F1
#
_entry.id   AF-Q03SS3-F1
#
_cell.length_a   1.000
_cell.length_b   1.000
_cell.length_c   1.000
_cell.angle_alpha   90.00
_cell.angle_beta   90.00
_cell.angle_gamma   90.00
#
_symmetry.space_group_name_H-M   'P 1'
#
loop_
_entity.id
_entity.type
_entity.pdbx_description
1 polymer ?
#
loop_
_entity_poly.entity_id
_entity_poly.type
_entity_poly.pdbx_seq_one_letter_code
_entity_poly.pdbx_strand_id
1 'polypeptide(L)'
;MSGTFISFEGPDGAGKTSALQAITTQIKPVLGDQLVITREPGGNPISESIRAIILDRANTAMDYRTEALLYAAARRQHLAQTILPALAADKLVLCDRYVDSSVAYQGAGRQIGEDAVAQMNTFATDGLLPAVTVYFDVPAEIGLRRIQAHRDPQKVDRLDVEQAAFHDRVRAAYLRLQAAHPDRIKLIDATQKREAVVTTALTLIKQAAQNYFD
;
A
#
# COMPACT_ATOMS: atom_id res chain seq x y z
N MET A 1 12.58 -9.80 15.09
CA MET A 1 12.92 -9.94 13.66
C MET A 1 13.91 -8.85 13.34
N SER A 2 14.96 -9.14 12.55
CA SER A 2 16.02 -8.17 12.24
C SER A 2 15.81 -7.46 10.91
N GLY A 3 15.00 -8.04 10.01
CA GLY A 3 14.72 -7.42 8.72
C GLY A 3 13.87 -6.15 8.80
N THR A 4 13.99 -5.30 7.78
CA THR A 4 13.28 -4.02 7.70
C THR A 4 12.06 -4.12 6.79
N PHE A 5 10.88 -3.75 7.30
CA PHE A 5 9.63 -3.70 6.54
C PHE A 5 9.26 -2.26 6.17
N ILE A 6 9.10 -1.97 4.88
CA ILE A 6 8.66 -0.67 4.37
C ILE A 6 7.42 -0.85 3.49
N SER A 7 6.40 -0.03 3.72
CA SER A 7 5.20 -0.01 2.88
C SER A 7 5.11 1.27 2.05
N PHE A 8 4.41 1.20 0.93
CA PHE A 8 4.15 2.32 0.02
C PHE A 8 2.65 2.55 -0.02
N GLU A 9 2.22 3.75 0.32
CA GLU A 9 0.81 4.09 0.49
C GLU A 9 0.43 5.34 -0.30
N GLY A 10 -0.86 5.50 -0.58
CA GLY A 10 -1.35 6.59 -1.42
C GLY A 10 -2.63 6.25 -2.17
N PRO A 11 -3.39 7.26 -2.60
CA PRO A 11 -4.55 7.05 -3.46
C PRO A 11 -4.15 6.45 -4.82
N ASP A 12 -5.13 5.99 -5.57
CA ASP A 12 -4.91 5.52 -6.93
C ASP A 12 -4.44 6.68 -7.83
N GLY A 13 -3.55 6.40 -8.78
CA GLY A 13 -2.92 7.43 -9.61
C GLY A 13 -1.80 8.24 -8.92
N ALA A 14 -1.47 7.94 -7.65
CA ALA A 14 -0.35 8.59 -6.95
C ALA A 14 1.05 8.24 -7.52
N GLY A 15 1.15 7.26 -8.42
CA GLY A 15 2.42 6.87 -9.03
C GLY A 15 3.25 5.86 -8.23
N LYS A 16 2.69 5.25 -7.17
CA LYS A 16 3.34 4.24 -6.32
C LYS A 16 4.03 3.15 -7.12
N THR A 17 3.28 2.47 -7.99
CA THR A 17 3.80 1.34 -8.78
C THR A 17 4.95 1.78 -9.68
N SER A 18 4.84 2.94 -10.35
CA SER A 18 5.91 3.49 -11.18
C SER A 18 7.14 3.87 -10.36
N ALA A 19 6.95 4.45 -9.18
CA ALA A 19 8.05 4.79 -8.28
C ALA A 19 8.73 3.53 -7.73
N LEU A 20 7.97 2.55 -7.27
CA LEU A 20 8.49 1.29 -6.75
C LEU A 20 9.26 0.52 -7.82
N GLN A 21 8.79 0.50 -9.07
CA GLN A 21 9.53 -0.07 -10.21
C GLN A 21 10.86 0.66 -10.43
N ALA A 22 10.86 2.00 -10.49
CA ALA A 22 12.07 2.79 -10.70
C ALA A 22 13.09 2.63 -9.56
N ILE A 23 12.62 2.53 -8.32
CA ILE A 23 13.44 2.28 -7.13
C ILE A 23 14.02 0.87 -7.20
N THR A 24 13.18 -0.14 -7.47
CA THR A 24 13.59 -1.55 -7.60
C THR A 24 14.71 -1.72 -8.60
N THR A 25 14.59 -1.11 -9.78
CA THR A 25 15.63 -1.17 -10.82
C THR A 25 16.98 -0.63 -10.33
N GLN A 26 16.98 0.37 -9.44
CA GLN A 26 18.20 0.95 -8.90
C GLN A 26 18.82 0.12 -7.77
N ILE A 27 18.01 -0.42 -6.86
CA ILE A 27 18.53 -1.07 -5.64
C ILE A 27 18.68 -2.59 -5.76
N LYS A 28 17.90 -3.25 -6.61
CA LYS A 28 17.96 -4.72 -6.77
C LYS A 28 19.34 -5.23 -7.19
N PRO A 29 20.10 -4.56 -8.09
CA PRO A 29 21.45 -5.00 -8.43
C PRO A 29 22.43 -4.97 -7.26
N VAL A 30 22.20 -4.10 -6.26
CA VAL A 30 23.04 -3.98 -5.07
C VAL A 30 22.62 -4.99 -4.00
N LEU A 31 21.31 -5.15 -3.78
CA LEU A 31 20.78 -5.96 -2.67
C LEU A 31 20.59 -7.44 -3.01
N GLY A 32 20.41 -7.79 -4.29
CA GLY A 32 20.16 -9.16 -4.72
C GLY A 32 18.98 -9.80 -3.96
N ASP A 33 19.25 -10.95 -3.35
CA ASP A 33 18.25 -11.76 -2.62
C ASP A 33 17.88 -11.22 -1.24
N GLN A 34 18.55 -10.16 -0.76
CA GLN A 34 18.15 -9.45 0.46
C GLN A 34 16.91 -8.57 0.25
N LEU A 35 16.53 -8.31 -1.00
CA LEU A 35 15.36 -7.50 -1.33
C LEU A 35 14.16 -8.37 -1.67
N VAL A 36 13.06 -8.20 -0.92
CA VAL A 36 11.76 -8.78 -1.23
C VAL A 36 10.80 -7.66 -1.61
N ILE A 37 10.21 -7.76 -2.79
CA ILE A 37 9.19 -6.82 -3.26
C ILE A 37 7.88 -7.56 -3.40
N THR A 38 6.82 -6.99 -2.83
CA THR A 38 5.49 -7.58 -2.83
C THR A 38 4.40 -6.51 -2.87
N ARG A 39 3.13 -6.91 -2.89
CA ARG A 39 1.96 -6.01 -2.94
C ARG A 39 0.76 -6.59 -2.21
N GLU A 40 -0.14 -5.71 -1.79
CA GLU A 40 -1.44 -6.06 -1.24
C GLU A 40 -2.61 -5.40 -1.99
N PRO A 41 -3.78 -6.06 -2.04
CA PRO A 41 -4.00 -7.48 -1.73
C PRO A 41 -3.22 -8.36 -2.73
N GLY A 42 -2.79 -9.55 -2.33
CA GLY A 42 -1.99 -10.44 -3.18
C GLY A 42 -0.66 -10.85 -2.53
N GLY A 43 0.33 -11.14 -3.36
CA GLY A 43 1.71 -11.42 -2.94
C GLY A 43 2.04 -12.88 -2.65
N ASN A 44 1.03 -13.75 -2.54
CA ASN A 44 1.18 -15.21 -2.55
C ASN A 44 -0.06 -15.87 -3.19
N PRO A 45 -0.03 -17.17 -3.53
CA PRO A 45 -1.12 -17.83 -4.25
C PRO A 45 -2.52 -17.69 -3.62
N ILE A 46 -2.63 -17.84 -2.30
CA ILE A 46 -3.92 -17.75 -1.60
C ILE A 46 -4.39 -16.29 -1.56
N SER A 47 -3.50 -15.35 -1.23
CA SER A 47 -3.81 -13.92 -1.22
C SER A 47 -4.17 -13.39 -2.61
N GLU A 48 -3.59 -13.94 -3.69
CA GLU A 48 -3.99 -13.63 -5.07
C GLU A 48 -5.38 -14.20 -5.42
N SER A 49 -5.74 -15.37 -4.89
CA SER A 49 -7.10 -15.93 -5.05
C SER A 49 -8.15 -15.06 -4.36
N ILE A 50 -7.84 -14.56 -3.16
CA ILE A 50 -8.70 -13.60 -2.46
C ILE A 50 -8.75 -12.27 -3.21
N ARG A 51 -7.61 -11.77 -3.70
CA ARG A 51 -7.56 -10.56 -4.55
C ARG A 51 -8.49 -10.68 -5.76
N ALA A 52 -8.52 -11.84 -6.42
CA ALA A 52 -9.38 -12.06 -7.57
C ALA A 52 -10.86 -11.86 -7.21
N ILE A 53 -11.31 -12.39 -6.06
CA ILE A 53 -12.69 -12.20 -5.56
C ILE A 53 -12.98 -10.72 -5.28
N ILE A 54 -12.07 -10.03 -4.59
CA ILE A 54 -12.25 -8.62 -4.19
C ILE A 54 -12.38 -7.70 -5.41
N LEU A 55 -11.55 -7.92 -6.44
CA LEU A 55 -11.46 -7.04 -7.60
C LEU A 55 -12.39 -7.44 -8.75
N ASP A 56 -13.06 -8.58 -8.66
CA ASP A 56 -14.01 -9.02 -9.66
C ASP A 56 -15.23 -8.10 -9.71
N ARG A 57 -15.45 -7.49 -10.88
CA ARG A 57 -16.54 -6.56 -11.14
C ARG A 57 -17.91 -7.23 -11.14
N ALA A 58 -17.97 -8.55 -11.29
CA ALA A 58 -19.21 -9.31 -11.17
C ALA A 58 -19.73 -9.34 -9.72
N ASN A 59 -18.86 -9.12 -8.72
CA ASN A 59 -19.21 -9.13 -7.31
C ASN A 59 -19.80 -7.79 -6.84
N THR A 60 -20.84 -7.31 -7.54
CA THR A 60 -21.51 -6.03 -7.26
C THR A 60 -22.29 -6.03 -5.94
N ALA A 61 -22.73 -7.20 -5.47
CA ALA A 61 -23.49 -7.36 -4.22
C ALA A 61 -22.61 -7.54 -2.96
N MET A 62 -21.28 -7.51 -3.08
CA MET A 62 -20.39 -7.72 -1.93
C MET A 62 -20.48 -6.54 -0.96
N ASP A 63 -20.93 -6.83 0.26
CA ASP A 63 -20.99 -5.92 1.40
C ASP A 63 -19.60 -5.35 1.76
N TYR A 64 -19.57 -4.12 2.25
CA TYR A 64 -18.32 -3.42 2.55
C TYR A 64 -17.53 -4.03 3.72
N ARG A 65 -18.20 -4.59 4.74
CA ARG A 65 -17.51 -5.33 5.81
C ARG A 65 -16.96 -6.65 5.29
N THR A 66 -17.67 -7.31 4.38
CA THR A 66 -17.16 -8.50 3.69
C THR A 66 -15.88 -8.18 2.90
N GLU A 67 -15.88 -7.08 2.12
CA GLU A 67 -14.70 -6.57 1.44
C GLU A 67 -13.53 -6.37 2.41
N ALA A 68 -13.76 -5.66 3.52
CA ALA A 68 -12.73 -5.39 4.54
C ALA A 68 -12.16 -6.67 5.17
N LEU A 69 -13.01 -7.64 5.49
CA LEU A 69 -12.61 -8.93 6.05
C LEU A 69 -11.78 -9.75 5.06
N LEU A 70 -12.12 -9.73 3.77
CA LEU A 70 -11.33 -10.39 2.74
C LEU A 70 -9.95 -9.74 2.57
N TYR A 71 -9.86 -8.41 2.61
CA TYR A 71 -8.56 -7.72 2.64
C TYR A 71 -7.72 -8.15 3.86
N ALA A 72 -8.32 -8.21 5.05
CA ALA A 72 -7.62 -8.64 6.26
C ALA A 72 -7.17 -10.12 6.18
N ALA A 73 -8.00 -11.00 5.62
CA ALA A 73 -7.64 -12.40 5.40
C ALA A 73 -6.48 -12.55 4.41
N ALA A 74 -6.52 -11.84 3.28
CA ALA A 74 -5.44 -11.82 2.30
C ALA A 74 -4.13 -11.33 2.92
N ARG A 75 -4.20 -10.29 3.76
CA ARG A 75 -3.05 -9.74 4.49
C ARG A 75 -2.45 -10.73 5.48
N ARG A 76 -3.27 -11.40 6.31
CA ARG A 76 -2.77 -12.39 7.28
C ARG A 76 -2.00 -13.50 6.57
N GLN A 77 -2.54 -14.01 5.48
CA GLN A 77 -1.90 -15.06 4.71
C GLN A 77 -0.60 -14.57 4.06
N HIS A 78 -0.60 -13.33 3.53
CA HIS A 78 0.58 -12.68 2.96
C HIS A 78 1.70 -12.49 3.99
N LEU A 79 1.35 -12.08 5.20
CA LEU A 79 2.28 -12.02 6.32
C LEU A 79 2.89 -13.37 6.64
N ALA A 80 2.05 -14.38 6.87
CA ALA A 80 2.48 -15.71 7.29
C ALA A 80 3.42 -16.38 6.27
N GLN A 81 3.18 -16.20 4.98
CA GLN A 81 3.88 -16.94 3.93
C GLN A 81 5.02 -16.15 3.26
N THR A 82 4.95 -14.81 3.25
CA THR A 82 5.89 -13.97 2.48
C THR A 82 6.66 -13.02 3.38
N ILE A 83 5.97 -12.15 4.12
CA ILE A 83 6.63 -11.03 4.84
C ILE A 83 7.35 -11.54 6.09
N LEU A 84 6.70 -12.30 6.98
CA LEU A 84 7.32 -12.77 8.22
C LEU A 84 8.56 -13.64 7.97
N PRO A 85 8.55 -14.61 7.03
CA PRO A 85 9.76 -15.35 6.68
C PRO A 85 10.89 -14.46 6.14
N ALA A 86 10.56 -13.45 5.32
CA ALA A 86 11.57 -12.51 4.81
C ALA A 86 12.20 -11.68 5.93
N LEU A 87 11.40 -11.15 6.86
CA LEU A 87 11.91 -10.38 8.00
C LEU A 87 12.71 -11.23 8.99
N ALA A 88 12.35 -12.51 9.15
CA ALA A 88 13.12 -13.46 9.95
C ALA A 88 14.48 -13.80 9.30
N ALA A 89 14.55 -13.76 7.96
CA ALA A 89 15.78 -13.95 7.19
C ALA A 89 16.57 -12.65 6.97
N ASP A 90 16.35 -11.63 7.81
CA ASP A 90 17.04 -10.34 7.75
C ASP A 90 16.92 -9.60 6.42
N LYS A 91 15.79 -9.73 5.73
CA LYS A 91 15.58 -9.09 4.42
C LYS A 91 14.90 -7.72 4.50
N LEU A 92 15.20 -6.86 3.53
CA LEU A 92 14.45 -5.64 3.25
C LEU A 92 13.18 -6.00 2.47
N VAL A 93 12.02 -5.75 3.05
CA VAL A 93 10.71 -5.98 2.43
C VAL A 93 10.10 -4.65 2.00
N LEU A 94 9.85 -4.48 0.70
CA LEU A 94 9.11 -3.35 0.12
C LEU A 94 7.71 -3.83 -0.32
N CYS A 95 6.65 -3.31 0.28
CA CYS A 95 5.27 -3.71 -0.03
C CYS A 95 4.43 -2.55 -0.58
N ASP A 96 3.87 -2.71 -1.78
CA ASP A 96 2.86 -1.79 -2.31
C ASP A 96 1.52 -2.02 -1.58
N ARG A 97 1.11 -1.03 -0.78
CA ARG A 97 -0.01 -1.05 0.17
C ARG A 97 0.17 -1.98 1.37
N TYR A 98 -0.48 -1.64 2.48
CA TYR A 98 -0.60 -2.43 3.69
C TYR A 98 -1.84 -1.97 4.51
N VAL A 99 -1.76 -1.98 5.85
CA VAL A 99 -2.87 -1.66 6.75
C VAL A 99 -3.40 -0.23 6.57
N ASP A 100 -2.53 0.75 6.31
CA ASP A 100 -2.94 2.15 6.15
C ASP A 100 -3.93 2.28 4.97
N SER A 101 -3.73 1.52 3.88
CA SER A 101 -4.72 1.39 2.79
C SER A 101 -6.09 0.91 3.28
N SER A 102 -6.16 -0.09 4.15
CA SER A 102 -7.45 -0.58 4.64
C SER A 102 -8.17 0.47 5.48
N VAL A 103 -7.45 1.17 6.36
CA VAL A 103 -8.04 2.24 7.17
C VAL A 103 -8.57 3.37 6.27
N ALA A 104 -7.81 3.77 5.24
CA ALA A 104 -8.23 4.82 4.33
C ALA A 104 -9.41 4.40 3.43
N TYR A 105 -9.32 3.26 2.75
CA TYR A 105 -10.31 2.82 1.77
C TYR A 105 -11.56 2.23 2.43
N GLN A 106 -11.40 1.26 3.33
CA GLN A 106 -12.54 0.61 3.98
C GLN A 106 -13.02 1.40 5.20
N GLY A 107 -12.11 1.96 6.01
CA GLY A 107 -12.49 2.74 7.18
C GLY A 107 -13.21 4.03 6.80
N ALA A 108 -12.55 4.91 6.04
CA ALA A 108 -13.11 6.21 5.66
C ALA A 108 -13.86 6.19 4.32
N GLY A 109 -13.27 5.59 3.27
CA GLY A 109 -13.88 5.55 1.93
C GLY A 109 -15.25 4.87 1.95
N ARG A 110 -15.31 3.62 2.44
CA ARG A 110 -16.55 2.85 2.64
C ARG A 110 -17.33 3.23 3.89
N GLN A 111 -16.79 4.11 4.73
CA GLN A 111 -17.42 4.61 5.96
C GLN A 111 -17.77 3.50 6.97
N ILE A 112 -16.96 2.44 7.03
CA ILE A 112 -17.11 1.39 8.06
C ILE A 112 -16.69 1.92 9.44
N GLY A 113 -15.77 2.89 9.47
CA GLY A 113 -15.13 3.42 10.67
C GLY A 113 -13.64 3.07 10.70
N GLU A 114 -12.79 4.10 10.76
CA GLU A 114 -11.33 3.96 10.75
C GLU A 114 -10.82 3.09 11.90
N ASP A 115 -11.31 3.32 13.13
CA ASP A 115 -10.90 2.56 14.32
C ASP A 115 -11.27 1.08 14.24
N ALA A 116 -12.48 0.78 13.76
CA ALA A 116 -12.94 -0.61 13.63
C ALA A 116 -12.09 -1.38 12.61
N VAL A 117 -11.75 -0.74 11.49
CA VAL A 117 -10.89 -1.33 10.46
C VAL A 117 -9.45 -1.45 10.95
N ALA A 118 -8.95 -0.49 11.72
CA ALA A 118 -7.63 -0.55 12.34
C ALA A 118 -7.54 -1.74 13.32
N GLN A 119 -8.51 -1.90 14.22
CA GLN A 119 -8.55 -3.01 15.20
C GLN A 119 -8.61 -4.38 14.53
N MET A 120 -9.46 -4.54 13.51
CA MET A 120 -9.52 -5.77 12.71
C MET A 120 -8.16 -6.11 12.10
N ASN A 121 -7.44 -5.08 11.62
CA ASN A 121 -6.12 -5.29 11.06
C ASN A 121 -5.06 -5.55 12.13
N THR A 122 -5.13 -4.93 13.31
CA THR A 122 -4.25 -5.28 14.43
C THR A 122 -4.36 -6.77 14.77
N PHE A 123 -5.57 -7.33 14.78
CA PHE A 123 -5.78 -8.77 14.93
C PHE A 123 -5.15 -9.56 13.77
N ALA A 124 -5.38 -9.15 12.53
CA ALA A 124 -4.86 -9.86 11.36
C ALA A 124 -3.32 -9.83 11.27
N THR A 125 -2.68 -8.76 11.74
CA THR A 125 -1.23 -8.56 11.62
C THR A 125 -0.44 -8.91 12.87
N ASP A 126 -1.12 -9.28 13.96
CA ASP A 126 -0.52 -9.42 15.29
C ASP A 126 0.27 -8.15 15.68
N GLY A 127 -0.29 -6.99 15.33
CA GLY A 127 0.32 -5.68 15.58
C GLY A 127 1.54 -5.33 14.72
N LEU A 128 1.95 -6.16 13.74
CA LEU A 128 3.10 -5.83 12.89
C LEU A 128 2.80 -4.60 12.02
N LEU A 129 3.59 -3.54 12.23
CA LEU A 129 3.61 -2.33 11.41
C LEU A 129 4.92 -2.20 10.63
N PRO A 130 4.93 -1.53 9.47
CA PRO A 130 6.15 -1.15 8.78
C PRO A 130 7.02 -0.24 9.64
N ALA A 131 8.34 -0.38 9.53
CA ALA A 131 9.30 0.56 10.13
C ALA A 131 9.09 1.97 9.55
N VAL A 132 8.86 2.05 8.23
CA VAL A 132 8.44 3.27 7.54
C VAL A 132 7.32 2.95 6.55
N THR A 133 6.34 3.84 6.47
CA THR A 133 5.36 3.92 5.38
C THR A 133 5.68 5.14 4.54
N VAL A 134 5.97 4.95 3.26
CA VAL A 134 6.17 6.04 2.29
C VAL A 134 4.81 6.40 1.70
N TYR A 135 4.24 7.53 2.12
CA TYR A 135 2.92 8.00 1.68
C TYR A 135 3.05 8.99 0.52
N PHE A 136 2.51 8.62 -0.64
CA PHE A 136 2.48 9.44 -1.85
C PHE A 136 1.19 10.26 -1.86
N ASP A 137 1.25 11.50 -1.40
CA ASP A 137 0.09 12.40 -1.40
C ASP A 137 -0.12 13.01 -2.77
N VAL A 138 -1.35 12.90 -3.29
CA VAL A 138 -1.78 13.61 -4.49
C VAL A 138 -3.26 13.95 -4.35
N PRO A 139 -3.71 15.14 -4.79
CA PRO A 139 -5.13 15.44 -4.91
C PRO A 139 -5.88 14.39 -5.73
N ALA A 140 -7.07 14.00 -5.29
CA ALA A 140 -7.89 12.97 -5.92
C ALA A 140 -8.11 13.25 -7.41
N GLU A 141 -8.37 14.51 -7.77
CA GLU A 141 -8.57 14.94 -9.15
C GLU A 141 -7.34 14.67 -10.04
N ILE A 142 -6.12 14.90 -9.55
CA ILE A 142 -4.89 14.62 -10.30
C ILE A 142 -4.68 13.10 -10.42
N GLY A 143 -4.94 12.35 -9.35
CA GLY A 143 -4.86 10.88 -9.37
C GLY A 143 -5.82 10.27 -10.39
N LEU A 144 -7.09 10.68 -10.37
CA LEU A 144 -8.11 10.24 -11.32
C LEU A 144 -7.76 10.59 -12.77
N ARG A 145 -7.26 11.80 -13.03
CA ARG A 145 -6.80 12.19 -14.37
C ARG A 145 -5.66 11.29 -14.87
N ARG A 146 -4.71 10.93 -14.02
CA ARG A 146 -3.62 10.00 -14.37
C ARG A 146 -4.14 8.60 -14.67
N ILE A 147 -5.10 8.10 -13.89
CA ILE A 147 -5.73 6.80 -14.15
C ILE A 147 -6.43 6.81 -15.51
N GLN A 148 -7.25 7.82 -15.78
CA GLN A 148 -7.97 7.95 -17.06
C GLN A 148 -7.04 8.05 -18.27
N ALA A 149 -5.88 8.70 -18.13
CA ALA A 149 -4.91 8.85 -19.21
C ALA A 149 -4.10 7.57 -19.52
N HIS A 150 -3.98 6.64 -18.56
CA HIS A 150 -3.04 5.52 -18.65
C HIS A 150 -3.66 4.13 -18.46
N ARG A 151 -4.90 4.01 -17.97
CA ARG A 151 -5.58 2.72 -17.88
C ARG A 151 -6.30 2.41 -19.18
N ASP A 152 -6.15 1.16 -19.60
CA ASP A 152 -7.08 0.51 -20.51
C ASP A 152 -8.49 0.55 -19.88
N PRO A 153 -9.54 1.02 -20.60
CA PRO A 153 -10.92 1.02 -20.12
C PRO A 153 -11.40 -0.35 -19.61
N GLN A 154 -10.82 -1.45 -20.09
CA GLN A 154 -11.14 -2.80 -19.62
C GLN A 154 -10.52 -3.15 -18.25
N LYS A 155 -9.55 -2.37 -17.76
CA LYS A 155 -8.84 -2.59 -16.48
C LYS A 155 -9.30 -1.69 -15.32
N VAL A 156 -10.42 -0.98 -15.50
CA VAL A 156 -11.10 -0.25 -14.43
C VAL A 156 -11.66 -1.27 -13.44
N ASP A 157 -11.17 -1.26 -12.20
CA ASP A 157 -11.60 -2.20 -11.15
C ASP A 157 -12.82 -1.68 -10.38
N ARG A 158 -13.30 -2.46 -9.41
CA ARG A 158 -14.50 -2.12 -8.61
C ARG A 158 -14.33 -0.84 -7.79
N LEU A 159 -13.11 -0.50 -7.37
CA LEU A 159 -12.83 0.68 -6.55
C LEU A 159 -12.72 1.95 -7.39
N ASP A 160 -12.36 1.83 -8.67
CA ASP A 160 -12.26 2.97 -9.60
C ASP A 160 -13.62 3.58 -9.98
N VAL A 161 -14.73 2.86 -9.75
CA VAL A 161 -16.09 3.30 -10.10
C VAL A 161 -16.68 4.25 -9.04
N GLU A 162 -15.95 4.47 -7.94
CA GLU A 162 -16.43 5.29 -6.83
C GLU A 162 -16.44 6.80 -7.16
N GLN A 163 -17.35 7.52 -6.50
CA GLN A 163 -17.54 8.95 -6.72
C GLN A 163 -16.37 9.77 -6.16
N ALA A 164 -16.16 11.00 -6.65
CA ALA A 164 -15.11 11.91 -6.17
C ALA A 164 -15.06 12.03 -4.63
N ALA A 165 -16.22 12.07 -3.98
CA ALA A 165 -16.33 12.12 -2.52
C ALA A 165 -15.69 10.90 -1.81
N PHE A 166 -15.69 9.72 -2.42
CA PHE A 166 -14.97 8.55 -1.89
C PHE A 166 -13.47 8.81 -1.87
N HIS A 167 -12.90 9.26 -2.99
CA HIS A 167 -11.47 9.54 -3.10
C HIS A 167 -11.02 10.67 -2.17
N ASP A 168 -11.86 11.69 -1.98
CA ASP A 168 -11.59 12.76 -1.01
C ASP A 168 -11.55 12.23 0.43
N ARG A 169 -12.49 11.35 0.81
CA ARG A 169 -12.45 10.68 2.13
C ARG A 169 -11.20 9.83 2.31
N VAL A 170 -10.80 9.09 1.29
CA VAL A 170 -9.59 8.26 1.30
C VAL A 170 -8.33 9.12 1.52
N ARG A 171 -8.15 10.20 0.75
CA ARG A 171 -7.01 11.10 0.93
C ARG A 171 -7.02 11.75 2.31
N ALA A 172 -8.18 12.22 2.76
CA ALA A 172 -8.31 12.83 4.08
C ALA A 172 -7.93 11.87 5.22
N ALA A 173 -8.26 10.58 5.09
CA ALA A 173 -7.87 9.55 6.04
C ALA A 173 -6.37 9.30 6.05
N TYR A 174 -5.71 9.22 4.89
CA TYR A 174 -4.25 9.12 4.85
C TYR A 174 -3.55 10.31 5.49
N LEU A 175 -4.05 11.54 5.25
CA LEU A 175 -3.50 12.74 5.88
C LEU A 175 -3.68 12.71 7.40
N ARG A 176 -4.83 12.23 7.91
CA ARG A 176 -5.03 12.00 9.35
C ARG A 176 -4.06 10.98 9.92
N LEU A 177 -3.90 9.83 9.26
CA LEU A 177 -2.95 8.80 9.67
C LEU A 177 -1.52 9.34 9.71
N GLN A 178 -1.12 10.11 8.70
CA GLN A 178 0.19 10.73 8.62
C GLN A 178 0.41 11.72 9.77
N ALA A 179 -0.57 12.57 10.05
CA ALA A 179 -0.51 13.51 11.16
C ALA A 179 -0.44 12.81 12.53
N ALA A 180 -1.10 11.67 12.67
CA ALA A 180 -1.07 10.87 13.91
C ALA A 180 0.24 10.08 14.09
N HIS A 181 0.94 9.75 13.00
CA HIS A 181 2.15 8.92 13.02
C HIS A 181 3.28 9.49 12.12
N PRO A 182 3.72 10.74 12.33
CA PRO A 182 4.68 11.41 11.43
C PRO A 182 6.07 10.75 11.40
N ASP A 183 6.42 10.01 12.45
CA ASP A 183 7.69 9.28 12.53
C ASP A 183 7.68 8.03 11.64
N ARG A 184 6.55 7.33 11.57
CA ARG A 184 6.37 6.13 10.75
C ARG A 184 5.95 6.46 9.33
N ILE A 185 5.00 7.38 9.14
CA ILE A 185 4.41 7.71 7.85
C ILE A 185 5.07 8.96 7.28
N LYS A 186 5.94 8.76 6.29
CA LYS A 186 6.70 9.82 5.63
C LYS A 186 5.99 10.25 4.35
N LEU A 187 5.51 11.49 4.35
CA LEU A 187 4.80 12.08 3.23
C LEU A 187 5.77 12.48 2.11
N ILE A 188 5.38 12.16 0.87
CA ILE A 188 5.98 12.68 -0.35
C ILE A 188 4.88 13.39 -1.13
N ASP A 189 5.17 14.61 -1.58
CA ASP A 189 4.33 15.31 -2.53
C ASP A 189 4.45 14.66 -3.92
N ALA A 190 3.46 13.84 -4.28
CA ALA A 190 3.40 13.12 -5.54
C ALA A 190 2.81 13.97 -6.70
N THR A 191 2.61 15.27 -6.48
CA THR A 191 2.34 16.23 -7.57
C THR A 191 3.62 16.64 -8.30
N GLN A 192 4.79 16.44 -7.67
CA GLN A 192 6.09 16.72 -8.28
C GLN A 192 6.41 15.82 -9.48
N LYS A 193 7.47 16.19 -10.20
CA LYS A 193 8.03 15.37 -11.29
C LYS A 193 8.43 13.99 -10.75
N ARG A 194 8.19 12.94 -11.55
CA ARG A 194 8.42 11.55 -11.16
C ARG A 194 9.84 11.31 -10.64
N GLU A 195 10.85 11.92 -11.25
CA GLU A 195 12.25 11.78 -10.85
C GLU A 195 12.51 12.32 -9.44
N ALA A 196 11.86 13.44 -9.07
CA ALA A 196 11.96 14.01 -7.73
C ALA A 196 11.27 13.10 -6.70
N VAL A 197 10.06 12.63 -7.01
CA VAL A 197 9.29 11.69 -6.17
C VAL A 197 10.10 10.41 -5.92
N VAL A 198 10.70 9.83 -6.96
CA VAL A 198 11.54 8.62 -6.86
C VAL A 198 12.78 8.88 -6.00
N THR A 199 13.45 10.01 -6.21
CA THR A 199 14.63 10.39 -5.41
C THR A 199 14.27 10.52 -3.92
N THR A 200 13.18 11.22 -3.59
CA THR A 200 12.73 11.37 -2.20
C THR A 200 12.38 10.01 -1.59
N ALA A 201 11.63 9.17 -2.30
CA ALA A 201 11.27 7.84 -1.82
C ALA A 201 12.50 6.96 -1.58
N LEU A 202 13.48 6.96 -2.51
CA LEU A 202 14.72 6.21 -2.35
C LEU A 202 15.53 6.69 -1.14
N THR A 203 15.61 8.00 -0.91
CA THR A 203 16.27 8.56 0.27
C THR A 203 15.63 8.06 1.56
N LEU A 204 14.29 8.05 1.65
CA LEU A 204 13.57 7.55 2.83
C LEU A 204 13.83 6.05 3.05
N ILE A 205 13.87 5.25 1.98
CA ILE A 205 14.18 3.82 2.07
C ILE A 205 15.60 3.61 2.60
N LYS A 206 16.59 4.32 2.04
CA LYS A 206 17.98 4.22 2.49
C LYS A 206 18.14 4.66 3.94
N GLN A 207 17.42 5.69 4.38
CA GLN A 207 17.42 6.13 5.78
C GLN A 207 16.82 5.10 6.74
N ALA A 208 15.73 4.44 6.33
CA ALA A 208 15.06 3.43 7.16
C ALA A 208 15.79 2.08 7.20
N ALA A 209 16.63 1.80 6.20
CA ALA A 209 17.26 0.51 5.98
C ALA A 209 18.77 0.67 5.69
N GLN A 210 19.45 1.56 6.43
CA GLN A 210 20.85 1.95 6.18
C GLN A 210 21.79 0.74 6.10
N ASN A 211 21.61 -0.23 7.00
CA ASN A 211 22.38 -1.46 7.10
C ASN A 211 22.40 -2.33 5.83
N TYR A 212 21.52 -2.09 4.86
CA TYR A 212 21.49 -2.79 3.58
C TYR A 212 22.30 -2.11 2.47
N PHE A 213 22.68 -0.83 2.65
CA PHE A 213 23.32 -0.02 1.61
C PHE A 213 24.76 0.38 1.93
N ASP A 214 25.28 -0.04 3.08
CA ASP A 214 26.64 0.22 3.54
C ASP A 214 27.67 -0.77 2.95
#